data_AF-E4Y2B7-F1
#
_entry.id   AF-E4Y2B7-F1
#
_cell.length_a   1.000
_cell.length_b   1.000
_cell.length_c   1.000
_cell.angle_alpha   90.00
_cell.angle_beta   90.00
_cell.angle_gamma   90.00
#
_symmetry.space_group_name_H-M   'P 1'
#
loop_
_entity.id
_entity.type
_entity.pdbx_description
1 polymer ?
#
loop_
_entity_poly.entity_id
_entity_poly.type
_entity_poly.pdbx_seq_one_letter_code
_entity_poly.pdbx_strand_id
1 'polypeptide(L)' 'MDVQQVEKAYQKQSAVVYNAKKGSKAKKRYVKSVGLGFKTPREASEGAYIDKKCPFTGNVTIRGRVFTGVVRK' A
#
# COMPACT_ATOMS: atom_id res chain seq x y z
N MET A 1 -9.56 5.13 11.43
CA MET A 1 -9.77 4.40 10.17
C MET A 1 -9.52 2.95 10.46
N ASP A 2 -10.60 2.20 10.64
CA ASP A 2 -10.54 0.79 10.97
C ASP A 2 -9.96 -0.02 9.81
N VAL A 3 -9.05 -0.93 10.13
CA VAL A 3 -8.54 -1.91 9.15
C VAL A 3 -9.70 -2.86 8.84
N GLN A 4 -10.13 -2.88 7.57
CA GLN A 4 -11.18 -3.77 7.12
C GLN A 4 -10.67 -5.23 7.12
N GLN A 5 -10.95 -5.93 8.22
CA GLN A 5 -10.65 -7.35 8.39
C GLN A 5 -11.82 -8.17 7.84
N VAL A 6 -11.80 -8.44 6.53
CA VAL A 6 -12.88 -9.17 5.84
C VAL A 6 -12.61 -10.68 5.79
N GLU A 7 -11.36 -11.08 5.63
CA GLU A 7 -10.99 -12.49 5.57
C GLU A 7 -10.66 -13.07 6.95
N LYS A 8 -10.60 -14.40 7.03
CA LYS A 8 -10.19 -15.13 8.24
C LYS A 8 -8.76 -14.86 8.69
N ALA A 9 -7.84 -14.63 7.75
CA ALA A 9 -6.43 -14.37 8.07
C ALA A 9 -6.19 -12.88 8.35
N TYR A 10 -5.44 -12.55 9.40
CA TYR A 10 -5.14 -11.15 9.75
C TYR A 10 -4.41 -10.42 8.61
N GLN A 11 -5.00 -9.33 8.10
CA GLN A 11 -4.34 -8.52 7.08
C GLN A 11 -3.31 -7.59 7.72
N LYS A 12 -2.06 -7.65 7.23
CA LYS A 12 -0.96 -6.76 7.63
C LYS A 12 0.00 -6.49 6.48
N GLN A 13 0.68 -5.35 6.53
CA GLN A 13 1.82 -5.07 5.65
C GLN A 13 3.06 -5.77 6.19
N SER A 14 3.79 -6.49 5.33
CA SER A 14 5.00 -7.24 5.75
C SER A 14 6.15 -6.34 6.20
N ALA A 15 6.26 -5.14 5.60
CA ALA A 15 7.32 -4.17 5.90
C ALA A 15 7.04 -3.32 7.15
N VAL A 16 5.89 -3.49 7.81
CA VAL A 16 5.48 -2.70 8.99
C VAL A 16 5.47 -3.58 10.22
N VAL A 17 6.09 -3.08 11.29
CA VAL A 17 6.03 -3.69 12.62
C VAL A 17 4.83 -3.12 13.36
N TYR A 18 3.86 -3.98 13.67
CA TYR A 18 2.64 -3.60 14.41
C TYR A 18 2.83 -3.66 15.93
N ASN A 19 3.70 -4.54 16.42
CA ASN A 19 4.01 -4.71 17.85
C ASN A 19 5.26 -3.92 18.23
N ALA A 20 5.20 -2.60 18.05
CA ALA A 20 6.33 -1.73 18.31
C ALA A 20 6.49 -1.47 19.82
N LYS A 21 7.73 -1.52 20.33
CA LYS A 21 8.00 -1.19 21.75
C LYS A 21 7.65 0.28 22.02
N LYS A 22 7.14 0.55 23.23
CA LYS A 22 6.73 1.90 23.67
C LYS A 22 7.91 2.88 23.51
N GLY A 23 7.70 3.96 22.76
CA GLY A 23 8.73 4.97 22.45
C GLY A 23 9.43 4.79 21.09
N SER A 24 9.19 3.69 20.36
CA SER A 24 9.72 3.56 19.00
C SER A 24 8.86 4.34 18.00
N LYS A 25 9.50 5.19 17.18
CA LYS A 25 8.88 5.90 16.05
C LYS A 25 8.68 4.95 14.85
N ALA A 26 7.95 3.85 15.06
CA ALA A 26 7.67 2.91 13.98
C ALA A 26 6.75 3.57 12.93
N LYS A 27 7.14 3.49 11.66
CA LYS A 27 6.27 3.92 10.55
C LYS A 27 4.99 3.09 10.59
N LYS A 28 3.84 3.77 10.70
CA LYS A 28 2.52 3.12 10.75
C LYS A 28 2.13 2.46 9.43
N ARG A 29 2.74 2.88 8.30
CA ARG A 29 2.42 2.38 6.96
C ARG A 29 3.65 2.40 6.07
N TYR A 30 3.81 1.35 5.27
CA TYR A 30 4.81 1.26 4.22
C TYR A 30 4.26 1.80 2.91
N VAL A 31 5.03 2.67 2.28
CA VAL A 31 4.71 3.31 1.01
C VAL A 31 6.00 3.42 0.22
N LYS A 32 5.93 3.15 -1.08
CA LYS A 32 7.05 3.30 -2.01
C LYS A 32 6.68 4.13 -3.22
N SER A 33 7.67 4.79 -3.79
CA SER A 33 7.62 5.38 -5.13
C SER A 33 7.78 4.27 -6.17
N VAL A 34 6.93 4.27 -7.19
CA VAL A 34 6.93 3.23 -8.25
C VAL A 34 7.81 3.57 -9.45
N GLY A 35 8.28 4.82 -9.54
CA GLY A 35 9.08 5.32 -10.67
C GLY A 35 8.23 5.79 -11.85
N LEU A 36 8.86 5.96 -13.01
CA LEU A 36 8.21 6.33 -14.29
C LEU A 36 7.38 7.65 -14.24
N GLY A 37 7.70 8.55 -13.31
CA GLY A 37 7.00 9.83 -13.14
C GLY A 37 5.64 9.76 -12.43
N PHE A 38 5.21 8.58 -11.97
CA PHE A 38 3.98 8.44 -11.20
C PHE A 38 4.15 8.95 -9.76
N LYS A 39 3.30 9.90 -9.37
CA LYS A 39 3.23 10.38 -7.99
C LYS A 39 2.48 9.38 -7.13
N THR A 40 2.99 9.13 -5.93
CA THR A 40 2.28 8.33 -4.93
C THR A 40 1.03 9.09 -4.46
N PRO A 41 -0.17 8.49 -4.54
CA PRO A 41 -1.39 9.16 -4.10
C PRO A 41 -1.43 9.33 -2.59
N ARG A 42 -2.07 10.40 -2.11
CA ARG A 42 -2.26 10.68 -0.67
C ARG A 42 -2.96 9.52 0.05
N GLU A 43 -3.94 8.92 -0.62
CA GLU A 43 -4.68 7.75 -0.16
C GLU A 43 -3.81 6.53 0.12
N ALA A 44 -2.70 6.34 -0.62
CA ALA A 44 -1.77 5.25 -0.32
C ALA A 44 -1.03 5.47 1.00
N SER A 45 -0.80 6.73 1.39
CA SER A 45 -0.10 7.10 2.63
C SER A 45 -1.03 7.17 3.84
N GLU A 46 -2.25 7.68 3.67
CA GLU A 46 -3.20 7.92 4.76
C GLU A 46 -4.28 6.82 4.88
N GLY A 47 -4.54 6.07 3.81
CA GLY A 47 -5.56 5.02 3.79
C GLY A 47 -5.21 3.84 4.69
N ALA A 48 -6.24 3.11 5.13
CA ALA A 48 -6.10 1.95 6.03
C ALA A 48 -6.24 0.58 5.33
N TYR A 49 -6.43 0.53 4.01
CA TYR A 49 -6.58 -0.71 3.24
C TYR A 49 -5.28 -1.54 3.23
N ILE A 50 -5.40 -2.85 3.05
CA ILE A 50 -4.24 -3.77 2.92
C ILE A 50 -4.43 -4.59 1.65
N ASP A 51 -3.64 -4.23 0.64
CA ASP A 51 -3.67 -4.90 -0.66
C ASP A 51 -2.25 -5.26 -1.10
N LYS A 52 -2.02 -6.54 -1.35
CA LYS A 52 -0.73 -7.05 -1.86
C LYS A 52 -0.49 -6.67 -3.32
N LYS A 53 -1.55 -6.40 -4.09
CA LYS A 53 -1.49 -6.06 -5.52
C LYS A 53 -1.32 -4.56 -5.77
N CYS A 54 -1.49 -3.73 -4.75
CA CYS A 54 -1.27 -2.29 -4.87
C CYS A 54 0.19 -1.99 -5.25
N PRO A 55 0.44 -1.17 -6.30
CA PRO A 55 1.81 -0.84 -6.70
C PRO A 55 2.53 0.07 -5.69
N PHE A 56 1.80 0.85 -4.89
CA PHE A 56 2.38 1.83 -3.95
C PHE A 56 2.65 1.28 -2.55
N THR A 57 1.88 0.29 -2.10
CA THR A 57 1.95 -0.25 -0.72
C THR A 57 2.33 -1.74 -0.69
N GLY A 58 2.22 -2.45 -1.81
CA GLY A 58 2.55 -3.86 -1.95
C GLY A 58 3.91 -4.11 -2.61
N ASN A 59 4.23 -5.39 -2.83
CA ASN A 59 5.46 -5.82 -3.49
C ASN A 59 5.29 -6.01 -5.01
N VAL A 60 4.63 -5.06 -5.67
CA VAL A 60 4.44 -5.05 -7.13
C VAL A 60 5.32 -3.99 -7.76
N THR A 61 6.02 -4.32 -8.84
CA THR A 61 6.84 -3.37 -9.62
C THR A 61 6.20 -3.13 -10.98
N ILE A 62 6.18 -1.87 -11.42
CA ILE A 62 5.69 -1.48 -12.74
C ILE A 62 6.85 -1.61 -13.73
N ARG A 63 6.65 -2.36 -14.81
CA ARG A 63 7.64 -2.58 -15.87
C ARG A 63 6.95 -2.74 -17.22
N GLY A 64 7.66 -2.41 -18.30
CA GLY A 64 7.16 -2.57 -19.67
C GLY A 64 6.41 -1.33 -20.17
N ARG A 65 5.30 -1.55 -20.89
CA ARG A 65 4.55 -0.51 -21.59
C ARG A 65 3.45 0.09 -20.70
N VAL A 66 3.25 1.41 -20.82
CA VAL A 66 2.15 2.14 -20.17
C VAL A 66 1.06 2.40 -21.21
N PHE A 67 -0.18 2.02 -20.90
CA PHE A 67 -1.35 2.23 -21.76
C PHE A 67 -2.34 3.17 -21.08
N THR A 68 -3.05 3.96 -21.89
CA THR A 68 -4.16 4.81 -21.45
C THR A 68 -5.44 4.39 -22.19
N GLY A 69 -6.59 4.56 -21.56
CA GLY A 69 -7.88 4.17 -22.12
C GLY A 69 -9.06 4.66 -21.29
N VAL A 70 -10.27 4.56 -21.84
CA VAL A 70 -11.52 4.93 -21.14
C VAL A 70 -12.12 3.71 -20.47
N VAL A 71 -12.51 3.84 -19.20
CA VAL A 71 -13.12 2.75 -18.42
C VAL A 71 -14.54 2.50 -18.94
N ARG A 72 -14.82 1.26 -19.35
CA ARG A 72 -16.16 0.74 -19.63
C ARG A 72 -16.47 -0.39 -18.64
N LYS A 73 -17.74 -0.52 -18.26
CA LYS A 73 -18.19 -1.56 -17.32
C LYS A 73 -18.34 -2.91 -18.00
#